data_AF-J2L8A9-F1
#
_entry.id   AF-J2L8A9-F1
#
_cell.length_a   1.000
_cell.length_b   1.000
_cell.length_c   1.000
_cell.angle_alpha   90.00
_cell.angle_beta   90.00
_cell.angle_gamma   90.00
#
_symmetry.space_group_name_H-M   'P 1'
#
loop_
_entity.id
_entity.type
_entity.pdbx_description
1 polymer ?
#
loop_
_entity_poly.entity_id
_entity_poly.type
_entity_poly.pdbx_seq_one_letter_code
_entity_poly.pdbx_strand_id
1 'polypeptide(L)'
;MNELVYEQLIKNFEESLLTQLRGHNNEAGFLEMWVPDPDSRKSIANMVEAAEIYGLPDFVLTINQSSISDAQLKILAEDISDLADIAVEATGEMYALKFSQIGSKA
;
A
#
# COMPACT_ATOMS: atom_id res chain seq x y z
N MET A 1 11.44 8.46 0.67
CA MET A 1 11.00 7.08 0.93
C MET A 1 10.31 7.00 2.27
N ASN A 2 8.97 6.95 2.23
CA ASN A 2 8.15 6.72 3.41
C ASN A 2 8.02 5.21 3.66
N GLU A 3 8.08 4.78 4.92
CA GLU A 3 7.87 3.38 5.32
C GLU A 3 6.50 3.21 5.97
N LEU A 4 5.75 2.21 5.52
CA LEU A 4 4.39 1.91 5.96
C LEU A 4 4.30 0.46 6.41
N VAL A 5 3.49 0.19 7.43
CA VAL A 5 3.21 -1.17 7.92
C VAL A 5 1.75 -1.50 7.65
N TYR A 6 1.50 -2.42 6.72
CA TYR A 6 0.17 -2.71 6.18
C TYR A 6 -0.84 -3.06 7.28
N GLU A 7 -0.49 -3.95 8.20
CA GLU A 7 -1.39 -4.40 9.27
C GLU A 7 -1.76 -3.24 10.21
N GLN A 8 -0.82 -2.33 10.48
CA GLN A 8 -1.10 -1.15 11.31
C GLN A 8 -2.03 -0.19 10.57
N LEU A 9 -1.90 -0.06 9.25
CA LEU A 9 -2.80 0.77 8.44
C LEU A 9 -4.23 0.22 8.43
N ILE A 10 -4.41 -1.09 8.28
CA ILE A 10 -5.73 -1.74 8.38
C ILE A 10 -6.35 -1.48 9.74
N LYS A 11 -5.59 -1.73 10.82
CA LYS A 11 -6.06 -1.50 12.19
C LYS A 11 -6.46 -0.03 12.42
N ASN A 12 -5.63 0.92 11.97
CA ASN A 12 -5.92 2.34 12.08
C ASN A 12 -7.20 2.72 11.34
N PHE A 13 -7.42 2.15 10.14
CA PHE A 13 -8.64 2.37 9.38
C PHE A 13 -9.87 1.84 10.13
N GLU A 14 -9.82 0.60 10.63
CA GLU A 14 -10.91 0.01 11.41
C GLU A 14 -11.23 0.81 12.67
N GLU A 15 -10.21 1.31 13.39
CA GLU A 15 -10.37 2.18 14.56
C GLU A 15 -10.96 3.55 14.18
N SER A 16 -10.64 4.09 12.99
CA SER A 16 -11.21 5.35 12.50
C SER A 16 -12.71 5.25 12.20
N LEU A 17 -13.19 4.07 11.74
CA LEU A 17 -14.62 3.81 11.54
C LEU A 17 -15.39 3.87 12.87
N LEU A 18 -14.76 3.43 13.96
CA LEU A 18 -15.34 3.47 15.30
C LEU A 18 -15.31 4.86 15.93
N THR A 19 -14.37 5.73 15.52
CA THR A 19 -14.09 7.00 16.21
C THR A 19 -14.54 8.26 15.46
N GLN A 20 -15.09 8.18 14.24
CA GLN A 20 -15.55 9.33 13.43
C GLN A 20 -14.56 10.51 13.31
N LEU A 21 -13.27 10.32 13.61
CA LEU A 21 -12.25 11.34 13.48
C LEU A 21 -11.50 11.11 12.18
N ARG A 22 -12.09 11.60 11.08
CA ARG A 22 -11.32 11.94 9.87
C ARG A 22 -10.47 13.15 10.21
N GLY A 23 -9.18 12.93 10.31
CA GLY A 23 -8.18 13.98 10.47
C GLY A 23 -7.46 13.83 11.78
N HIS A 24 -6.28 13.22 11.74
CA HIS A 24 -5.10 13.59 12.53
C HIS A 24 -3.90 12.64 12.28
N ASN A 25 -3.69 12.14 11.05
CA ASN A 25 -2.44 11.44 10.71
C ASN A 25 -1.75 12.13 9.53
N ASN A 26 -0.82 13.02 9.87
CA ASN A 26 -0.12 13.94 8.96
C ASN A 26 1.09 13.31 8.22
N GLU A 27 1.32 12.00 8.33
CA GLU A 27 2.56 11.39 7.86
C GLU A 27 2.48 10.76 6.46
N ALA A 28 1.28 10.62 5.87
CA ALA A 28 1.12 10.16 4.49
C ALA A 28 -0.26 10.60 3.92
N GLY A 29 -0.33 11.82 3.40
CA GLY A 29 -1.60 12.43 2.92
C GLY A 29 -2.33 11.63 1.83
N PHE A 30 -1.62 10.81 1.06
CA PHE A 30 -2.24 9.92 0.09
C PHE A 30 -3.10 8.81 0.73
N LEU A 31 -2.85 8.44 1.99
CA LEU A 31 -3.65 7.44 2.71
C LEU A 31 -5.06 7.92 3.02
N GLU A 32 -5.34 9.23 2.96
CA GLU A 32 -6.71 9.74 3.05
C GLU A 32 -7.58 9.33 1.86
N MET A 33 -6.96 9.00 0.72
CA MET A 33 -7.63 8.53 -0.50
C MET A 33 -7.69 7.01 -0.57
N TRP A 34 -6.94 6.32 0.28
CA TRP A 34 -6.88 4.86 0.32
C TRP A 34 -8.08 4.28 1.10
N VAL A 35 -8.68 3.24 0.54
CA VAL A 35 -9.71 2.43 1.21
C VAL A 35 -9.27 0.97 1.19
N PRO A 36 -9.17 0.31 2.35
CA PRO A 36 -8.78 -1.08 2.41
C PRO A 36 -9.84 -2.03 1.84
N ASP A 37 -9.38 -3.16 1.29
CA ASP A 37 -10.20 -4.23 0.72
C ASP A 37 -9.86 -5.56 1.43
N PRO A 38 -10.84 -6.46 1.66
CA PRO A 38 -10.57 -7.79 2.23
C PRO A 38 -9.53 -8.62 1.44
N ASP A 39 -9.40 -8.40 0.13
CA ASP A 39 -8.31 -8.94 -0.68
C ASP A 39 -7.11 -7.99 -0.60
N SER A 40 -6.06 -8.39 0.14
CA SER A 40 -4.84 -7.59 0.35
C SER A 40 -4.22 -7.10 -0.95
N ARG A 41 -4.25 -7.90 -2.02
CA ARG A 41 -3.73 -7.48 -3.32
C ARG A 41 -4.50 -6.26 -3.85
N LYS A 42 -5.84 -6.31 -3.83
CA LYS A 42 -6.68 -5.18 -4.28
C LYS A 42 -6.48 -3.96 -3.39
N SER A 43 -6.38 -4.17 -2.09
CA SER A 43 -6.12 -3.10 -1.13
C SER A 43 -4.80 -2.38 -1.42
N ILE A 44 -3.75 -3.13 -1.77
CA ILE A 44 -2.43 -2.57 -2.11
C ILE A 44 -2.46 -1.91 -3.49
N ALA A 45 -3.13 -2.47 -4.49
CA ALA A 45 -3.30 -1.83 -5.80
C ALA A 45 -3.97 -0.46 -5.67
N ASN A 46 -5.10 -0.39 -4.94
CA ASN A 46 -5.79 0.87 -4.64
C ASN A 46 -4.89 1.87 -3.88
N MET A 47 -3.96 1.39 -3.04
CA MET A 47 -2.99 2.24 -2.34
C MET A 47 -1.98 2.88 -3.30
N VAL A 48 -1.54 2.15 -4.31
CA VAL A 48 -0.64 2.67 -5.37
C VAL A 48 -1.37 3.70 -6.24
N GLU A 49 -2.62 3.45 -6.59
CA GLU A 49 -3.47 4.44 -7.29
C GLU A 49 -3.66 5.72 -6.46
N ALA A 50 -3.93 5.59 -5.16
CA ALA A 50 -4.01 6.74 -4.25
C ALA A 50 -2.69 7.52 -4.19
N ALA A 51 -1.55 6.82 -4.17
CA ALA A 51 -0.23 7.44 -4.20
C ALA A 51 0.02 8.20 -5.51
N GLU A 52 -0.39 7.65 -6.66
CA GLU A 52 -0.32 8.31 -7.96
C GLU A 52 -1.17 9.60 -7.98
N ILE A 53 -2.44 9.52 -7.58
CA ILE A 53 -3.36 10.67 -7.56
C ILE A 53 -2.81 11.79 -6.67
N TYR A 54 -2.18 11.42 -5.55
CA TYR A 54 -1.54 12.36 -4.64
C TYR A 54 -0.21 12.91 -5.16
N GLY A 55 0.41 12.27 -6.15
CA GLY A 55 1.72 12.62 -6.69
C GLY A 55 2.91 12.15 -5.84
N LEU A 56 2.75 11.06 -5.08
CA LEU A 56 3.84 10.44 -4.33
C LEU A 56 4.65 9.50 -5.24
N PRO A 57 5.95 9.75 -5.49
CA PRO A 57 6.72 9.00 -6.49
C PRO A 57 7.21 7.63 -6.00
N ASP A 58 7.32 7.43 -4.69
CA ASP A 58 7.84 6.21 -4.06
C ASP A 58 7.33 6.02 -2.63
N PHE A 59 7.17 4.75 -2.23
CA PHE A 59 6.99 4.35 -0.84
C PHE A 59 7.37 2.88 -0.63
N VAL A 60 7.57 2.50 0.63
CA VAL A 60 7.79 1.10 1.02
C VAL A 60 6.65 0.64 1.91
N LEU A 61 6.04 -0.49 1.56
CA LEU A 61 5.03 -1.16 2.35
C LEU A 61 5.60 -2.46 2.91
N THR A 62 5.60 -2.58 4.24
CA THR A 62 5.91 -3.82 4.92
C THR A 62 4.62 -4.55 5.24
N ILE A 63 4.51 -5.82 4.86
CA ILE A 63 3.31 -6.66 5.03
C ILE A 63 3.71 -8.06 5.50
N ASN A 64 2.89 -8.68 6.34
CA ASN A 64 3.14 -10.04 6.78
C ASN A 64 2.96 -11.04 5.62
N GLN A 65 3.82 -12.05 5.52
CA GLN A 65 3.71 -13.09 4.49
C GLN A 65 2.41 -13.91 4.60
N SER A 66 1.78 -13.95 5.76
CA SER A 66 0.45 -14.56 5.93
C SER A 66 -0.69 -13.70 5.37
N SER A 67 -0.47 -12.39 5.20
CA SER A 67 -1.45 -11.43 4.68
C SER A 67 -1.51 -11.40 3.15
N ILE A 68 -0.46 -11.89 2.46
CA ILE A 68 -0.42 -11.94 1.00
C ILE A 68 0.42 -13.12 0.50
N SER A 69 -0.15 -13.90 -0.43
CA SER A 69 0.57 -15.02 -1.05
C SER A 69 1.49 -14.57 -2.19
N ASP A 70 2.52 -15.39 -2.50
CA ASP A 70 3.42 -15.15 -3.63
C ASP A 70 2.69 -15.06 -4.99
N ALA A 71 1.60 -15.80 -5.14
CA ALA A 71 0.76 -15.74 -6.34
C ALA A 71 0.06 -14.37 -6.45
N GLN A 72 -0.47 -13.86 -5.32
CA GLN A 72 -1.06 -12.52 -5.27
C GLN A 72 -0.02 -11.43 -5.50
N LEU A 73 1.23 -11.59 -5.05
CA LEU A 73 2.31 -10.63 -5.32
C LEU A 73 2.67 -10.55 -6.81
N LYS A 74 2.67 -11.68 -7.52
CA LYS A 74 2.88 -11.69 -8.97
C LYS A 74 1.76 -10.98 -9.71
N ILE A 75 0.51 -11.28 -9.35
CA ILE A 75 -0.66 -10.63 -9.95
C ILE A 75 -0.66 -9.14 -9.61
N LEU A 76 -0.30 -8.75 -8.37
CA LEU A 76 -0.15 -7.35 -8.00
C LEU A 76 0.81 -6.63 -8.93
N ALA A 77 2.00 -7.20 -9.16
CA ALA A 77 3.01 -6.60 -10.02
C ALA A 77 2.51 -6.40 -11.46
N GLU A 78 1.66 -7.30 -11.96
CA GLU A 78 0.98 -7.15 -13.25
C GLU A 78 -0.08 -6.04 -13.20
N ASP A 79 -0.95 -6.05 -12.19
CA ASP A 79 -2.06 -5.11 -11.99
C ASP A 79 -1.58 -3.64 -11.95
N ILE A 80 -0.42 -3.36 -11.35
CA ILE A 80 0.14 -1.99 -11.20
C ILE A 80 1.24 -1.64 -12.21
N SER A 81 1.53 -2.51 -13.18
CA SER A 81 2.73 -2.38 -14.05
C SER A 81 2.77 -1.09 -14.88
N ASP A 82 1.59 -0.58 -15.26
CA ASP A 82 1.40 0.70 -15.97
C ASP A 82 1.49 1.91 -15.04
N LEU A 83 1.38 1.72 -13.72
CA LEU A 83 1.36 2.80 -12.72
C LEU A 83 2.69 2.95 -12.00
N ALA A 84 3.38 1.85 -11.69
CA ALA A 84 4.58 1.85 -10.86
C ALA A 84 5.50 0.65 -11.14
N ASP A 85 6.72 0.68 -10.59
CA ASP A 85 7.59 -0.48 -10.44
C ASP A 85 7.50 -1.02 -9.00
N ILE A 86 7.57 -2.34 -8.85
CA ILE A 86 7.59 -3.02 -7.55
C ILE A 86 8.81 -3.94 -7.43
N ALA A 87 9.55 -3.78 -6.33
CA ALA A 87 10.55 -4.74 -5.87
C ALA A 87 10.10 -5.38 -4.56
N VAL A 88 10.26 -6.70 -4.44
CA VAL A 88 9.84 -7.47 -3.27
C VAL A 88 11.05 -8.07 -2.59
N GLU A 89 11.22 -7.80 -1.30
CA GLU A 89 12.26 -8.38 -0.46
C GLU A 89 11.63 -9.12 0.73
N ALA A 90 11.94 -10.41 0.87
CA ALA A 90 11.53 -11.20 2.03
C ALA A 90 12.48 -10.93 3.20
N THR A 91 11.93 -10.53 4.35
CA THR A 91 12.69 -10.31 5.59
C THR A 91 11.99 -11.03 6.74
N GLY A 92 12.47 -12.23 7.09
CA GLY A 92 11.81 -13.07 8.09
C GLY A 92 10.40 -13.46 7.66
N GLU A 93 9.40 -13.10 8.46
CA GLU A 93 7.97 -13.35 8.20
C GLU A 93 7.27 -12.20 7.47
N MET A 94 8.02 -11.20 7.02
CA MET A 94 7.48 -10.02 6.32
C MET A 94 7.99 -9.97 4.88
N TYR A 95 7.21 -9.30 4.03
CA TYR A 95 7.65 -8.75 2.75
C TYR A 95 7.80 -7.24 2.87
N ALA A 96 8.92 -6.72 2.36
CA ALA A 96 9.09 -5.30 2.06
C ALA A 96 8.82 -5.09 0.56
N LEU A 97 7.71 -4.43 0.26
CA LEU A 97 7.29 -4.06 -1.09
C LEU A 97 7.74 -2.62 -1.35
N LYS A 98 8.71 -2.44 -2.25
CA LYS A 98 9.26 -1.13 -2.60
C LYS A 98 8.63 -0.67 -3.90
N PHE A 99 7.76 0.33 -3.83
CA PHE A 99 7.12 0.96 -4.97
C PHE A 99 7.90 2.18 -5.41
N SER A 100 8.10 2.33 -6.71
CA SER A 100 8.83 3.45 -7.30
C SER A 100 8.29 3.81 -8.68
N GLN A 101 8.70 4.95 -9.24
CA GLN A 101 8.26 5.41 -10.56
C GLN A 101 6.73 5.58 -10.65
N ILE A 102 6.06 5.81 -9.51
CA ILE A 102 4.60 5.91 -9.42
C ILE A 102 4.14 7.13 -10.25
N GLY A 103 3.21 6.91 -11.18
CA GLY A 103 2.64 7.95 -12.06
C GLY A 103 3.59 8.47 -13.14
N SER A 104 4.79 7.90 -13.28
CA SER A 104 5.76 8.31 -14.30
C SER A 104 5.64 7.54 -15.63
N LYS A 105 4.80 6.50 -15.64
CA LYS A 105 4.57 5.59 -16.76
C LYS A 105 3.27 5.86 -17.54
N ALA A 106 2.44 6.78 -17.04
CA ALA A 106 1.18 7.22 -17.63
C ALA A 106 1.38 8.23 -18.78
#